data_AF-A0A8J7SKK7-F1
#
_entry.id   AF-A0A8J7SKK7-F1
#
_cell.length_a   1.000
_cell.length_b   1.000
_cell.length_c   1.000
_cell.angle_alpha   90.00
_cell.angle_beta   90.00
_cell.angle_gamma   90.00
#
_symmetry.space_group_name_H-M   'P 1'
#
loop_
_entity.id
_entity.type
_entity.pdbx_description
1 polymer ?
#
loop_
_entity_poly.entity_id
_entity_poly.type
_entity_poly.pdbx_seq_one_letter_code
_entity_poly.pdbx_strand_id
1 'polypeptide(L)'
;MTDTALTYVSFANIAHFSQVLVIFGQHLPKLTNIFMEELKQYKWLLIVFLLFVVSAFSSCKELKYKTSGETVDARISDIYKTTSSRRRFMKSTKLKVNYVFYDEEGYPHSESDTVATDWPFKGKNVKVEYLVGEKGSSRLVGNSETMMVWIFFATFGILAFTGFRFYRQLV
;
A
#
# COMPACT_ATOMS: atom_id res chain seq x y z
N MET A 1 29.30 15.44 75.43
CA MET A 1 27.94 14.86 75.38
C MET A 1 27.11 15.54 74.27
N THR A 2 27.61 15.57 73.03
CA THR A 2 26.97 16.33 71.93
C THR A 2 27.09 15.65 70.55
N ASP A 3 27.52 14.38 70.48
CA ASP A 3 27.77 13.69 69.21
C ASP A 3 26.62 12.80 68.70
N THR A 4 25.60 12.54 69.52
CA THR A 4 24.49 11.64 69.15
C THR A 4 23.37 12.35 68.36
N ALA A 5 23.29 13.68 68.41
CA ALA A 5 22.23 14.43 67.72
C ALA A 5 22.50 14.63 66.22
N LEU A 6 23.77 14.77 65.82
CA LEU A 6 24.13 14.99 64.40
C LEU A 6 23.99 13.72 63.55
N THR A 7 24.10 12.53 64.14
CA THR A 7 23.95 11.26 63.42
C THR A 7 22.49 11.02 63.03
N TYR A 8 21.52 11.33 63.89
CA TYR A 8 20.09 11.10 63.61
C TYR A 8 19.54 11.95 62.46
N VAL A 9 19.99 13.20 62.31
CA VAL A 9 19.53 14.08 61.21
C VAL A 9 20.05 13.60 59.84
N SER A 10 21.24 13.01 59.81
CA SER A 10 21.83 12.45 58.58
C SER A 10 21.06 11.21 58.09
N PHE A 11 20.69 10.30 58.99
CA PHE A 11 19.92 9.10 58.63
C PHE A 11 18.48 9.41 58.16
N ALA A 12 17.83 10.42 58.73
CA ALA A 12 16.49 10.83 58.30
C ALA A 12 16.47 11.37 56.86
N ASN A 13 17.50 12.14 56.46
CA ASN A 13 17.63 12.64 55.10
C ASN A 13 17.91 11.53 54.07
N ILE A 14 18.70 10.51 54.44
CA ILE A 14 19.01 9.38 53.54
C ILE A 14 17.76 8.51 53.31
N ALA A 15 16.93 8.30 54.34
CA ALA A 15 15.69 7.52 54.22
C ALA A 15 14.66 8.21 53.31
N HIS A 16 14.51 9.54 53.41
CA HIS A 16 13.61 10.30 52.54
C HIS A 16 14.08 10.28 51.07
N PHE A 17 15.39 10.36 50.83
CA PHE A 17 15.96 10.32 49.48
C PHE A 17 15.76 8.95 48.82
N SER A 18 15.87 7.86 49.59
CA SER A 18 15.60 6.50 49.12
C SER A 18 14.14 6.32 48.66
N GLN A 19 13.17 6.83 49.42
CA GLN A 19 11.75 6.73 49.04
C GLN A 19 11.43 7.52 47.77
N VAL A 20 12.00 8.71 47.59
CA VAL A 20 11.81 9.51 46.38
C VAL A 20 12.38 8.80 45.15
N LEU A 21 13.57 8.17 45.27
CA LEU A 21 14.17 7.37 44.19
C LEU A 21 13.34 6.14 43.81
N VAL A 22 12.70 5.47 44.78
CA VAL A 22 11.82 4.32 44.51
C VAL A 22 10.54 4.77 43.78
N ILE A 23 9.94 5.88 44.18
CA ILE A 23 8.75 6.44 43.53
C ILE A 23 9.09 6.90 42.10
N PHE A 24 10.24 7.54 41.89
CA PHE A 24 10.72 7.92 40.56
C PHE A 24 11.03 6.70 39.68
N GLY A 25 11.66 5.68 40.25
CA GLY A 25 11.99 4.42 39.58
C GLY A 25 10.76 3.64 39.11
N GLN A 26 9.64 3.71 39.84
CA GLN A 26 8.37 3.06 39.45
C GLN A 26 7.59 3.84 38.37
N HIS A 27 7.77 5.15 38.27
CA HIS A 27 7.08 5.98 37.29
C HIS A 27 7.79 6.10 35.93
N LEU A 28 9.12 5.99 35.90
CA LEU A 28 9.92 5.99 34.68
C LEU A 28 9.50 4.95 33.62
N PRO A 29 9.25 3.66 33.94
CA PRO A 29 8.87 2.67 32.94
C PRO A 29 7.45 2.87 32.38
N LYS A 30 6.55 3.54 33.12
CA LYS A 30 5.21 3.88 32.60
C LYS A 30 5.29 4.95 31.52
N LEU A 31 6.13 5.98 31.72
CA LEU A 31 6.31 7.04 30.74
C LEU A 31 6.92 6.53 29.43
N THR A 32 7.94 5.66 29.50
CA THR A 32 8.59 5.11 28.29
C THR A 32 7.64 4.26 27.46
N ASN A 33 6.76 3.47 28.09
CA ASN A 33 5.77 2.66 27.39
C ASN A 33 4.73 3.52 26.65
N ILE A 34 4.26 4.62 27.24
CA ILE A 34 3.29 5.53 26.61
C ILE A 34 3.90 6.19 25.36
N PHE A 35 5.13 6.74 25.47
CA PHE A 35 5.80 7.35 24.31
C PHE A 35 6.07 6.35 23.18
N MET A 36 6.40 5.10 23.51
CA MET A 36 6.60 4.03 22.52
C MET A 36 5.30 3.66 21.79
N GLU A 37 4.17 3.62 22.50
CA GLU A 37 2.86 3.34 21.89
C GLU A 37 2.41 4.45 20.94
N GLU A 38 2.53 5.72 21.36
CA GLU A 38 2.25 6.89 20.52
C GLU A 38 3.08 6.84 19.21
N LEU A 39 4.40 6.65 19.32
CA LEU A 39 5.29 6.54 18.16
C LEU A 39 4.92 5.37 17.25
N LYS A 40 4.48 4.25 17.82
CA LYS A 40 4.03 3.07 17.06
C LYS A 40 2.74 3.37 16.30
N GLN A 41 1.79 4.08 16.91
CA GLN A 41 0.53 4.47 16.25
C GLN A 41 0.78 5.43 15.08
N TYR A 42 1.59 6.48 15.26
CA TYR A 42 1.92 7.41 14.18
C TYR A 42 2.62 6.72 13.01
N LYS A 43 3.58 5.83 13.30
CA LYS A 43 4.26 5.03 12.26
C LYS A 43 3.27 4.17 11.48
N TRP A 44 2.31 3.53 12.18
CA TRP A 44 1.31 2.69 11.52
C TRP A 44 0.36 3.51 10.64
N LEU A 45 -0.07 4.67 11.12
CA LEU A 45 -0.93 5.60 10.37
C LEU A 45 -0.21 6.11 9.11
N LEU A 46 1.08 6.43 9.20
CA LEU A 46 1.90 6.82 8.04
C LEU A 46 1.97 5.68 7.00
N ILE A 47 2.17 4.43 7.44
CA ILE A 47 2.17 3.27 6.53
C ILE A 47 0.83 3.12 5.83
N VAL A 48 -0.29 3.21 6.57
CA VAL A 48 -1.65 3.15 5.99
C VAL A 48 -1.88 4.28 5.00
N PHE A 49 -1.44 5.49 5.33
CA PHE A 49 -1.54 6.65 4.44
C PHE A 49 -0.74 6.46 3.16
N LEU A 50 0.48 5.93 3.25
CA LEU A 50 1.32 5.68 2.07
C LEU A 50 0.69 4.58 1.18
N LEU A 51 0.18 3.50 1.79
CA LEU A 51 -0.59 2.48 1.07
C LEU A 51 -1.83 3.06 0.39
N PHE A 52 -2.55 3.94 1.09
CA PHE A 52 -3.71 4.65 0.55
C PHE A 52 -3.33 5.45 -0.70
N VAL A 53 -2.27 6.27 -0.65
CA VAL A 53 -1.80 7.07 -1.79
C VAL A 53 -1.43 6.17 -2.99
N VAL A 54 -0.64 5.12 -2.77
CA VAL A 54 -0.24 4.20 -3.85
C VAL A 54 -1.46 3.53 -4.47
N SER A 55 -2.38 3.05 -3.63
CA SER A 55 -3.61 2.41 -4.10
C SER A 55 -4.55 3.39 -4.81
N ALA A 56 -4.60 4.66 -4.40
CA ALA A 56 -5.37 5.71 -5.04
C ALA A 56 -4.89 5.97 -6.47
N PHE A 57 -3.58 6.09 -6.67
CA PHE A 57 -2.99 6.25 -8.00
C PHE A 57 -3.31 5.07 -8.92
N SER A 58 -3.20 3.83 -8.43
CA SER A 58 -3.57 2.64 -9.21
C SER A 58 -5.07 2.60 -9.51
N SER A 59 -5.92 2.94 -8.53
CA SER A 59 -7.37 2.96 -8.70
C SER A 59 -7.82 4.02 -9.71
N CYS A 60 -7.18 5.19 -9.76
CA CYS A 60 -7.49 6.21 -10.76
C CYS A 60 -7.21 5.73 -12.18
N LYS A 61 -6.13 4.96 -12.39
CA LYS A 61 -5.85 4.35 -13.70
C LYS A 61 -6.95 3.36 -14.09
N GLU A 62 -7.30 2.44 -13.19
CA GLU A 62 -8.38 1.47 -13.42
C GLU A 62 -9.73 2.16 -13.68
N LEU A 63 -10.04 3.22 -12.93
CA LEU A 63 -11.26 4.00 -13.13
C LEU A 63 -11.27 4.70 -14.49
N LYS A 64 -10.12 5.21 -14.95
CA LYS A 64 -9.97 5.79 -16.29
C LYS A 64 -10.30 4.75 -17.37
N TYR A 65 -9.77 3.53 -17.26
CA TYR A 65 -10.12 2.46 -18.20
C TYR A 65 -11.60 2.05 -18.10
N LYS A 66 -12.21 2.07 -16.92
CA LYS A 66 -13.65 1.76 -16.79
C LYS A 66 -14.57 2.83 -17.37
N THR A 67 -14.14 4.09 -17.36
CA THR A 67 -14.97 5.23 -17.78
C THR A 67 -14.75 5.59 -19.25
N SER A 68 -13.54 5.39 -19.77
CA SER A 68 -13.14 5.78 -21.13
C SER A 68 -12.53 4.65 -21.94
N GLY A 69 -12.50 3.42 -21.41
CA GLY A 69 -11.99 2.27 -22.13
C GLY A 69 -13.04 1.70 -23.07
N GLU A 70 -12.64 1.50 -24.32
CA GLU A 70 -13.44 0.81 -25.32
C GLU A 70 -12.93 -0.61 -25.53
N THR A 71 -13.87 -1.53 -25.74
CA THR A 71 -13.55 -2.93 -25.98
C THR A 71 -13.64 -3.24 -27.46
N VAL A 72 -12.55 -3.74 -28.05
CA VAL A 72 -12.51 -4.16 -29.45
C VAL A 72 -11.91 -5.56 -29.59
N ASP A 73 -12.30 -6.28 -30.63
CA ASP A 73 -11.70 -7.57 -30.96
C ASP A 73 -10.35 -7.35 -31.67
N ALA A 74 -9.27 -7.73 -31.00
CA ALA A 74 -7.92 -7.75 -31.56
C ALA A 74 -7.57 -9.12 -32.13
N ARG A 75 -6.81 -9.12 -33.22
CA ARG A 75 -6.24 -10.32 -33.79
C ARG A 75 -4.83 -10.54 -33.25
N ILE A 76 -4.57 -11.72 -32.70
CA ILE A 76 -3.22 -12.07 -32.24
C ILE A 76 -2.30 -12.24 -33.45
N SER A 77 -1.15 -11.56 -33.40
CA SER A 77 -0.09 -11.72 -34.38
C SER A 77 0.93 -12.76 -33.94
N ASP A 78 1.38 -12.70 -32.68
CA ASP A 78 2.42 -13.60 -32.17
C ASP A 78 2.33 -13.77 -30.65
N ILE A 79 2.78 -14.95 -30.17
CA ILE A 79 2.84 -15.29 -28.75
C ILE A 79 4.20 -15.93 -28.48
N TYR A 80 5.01 -15.28 -27.65
CA TYR A 80 6.30 -15.82 -27.23
C TYR A 80 6.48 -15.74 -25.71
N LYS A 81 7.24 -16.70 -25.18
CA LYS A 81 7.61 -16.73 -23.77
C LYS A 81 8.73 -15.74 -23.53
N THR A 82 8.51 -14.78 -22.65
CA THR A 82 9.55 -13.88 -22.16
C THR A 82 9.89 -14.21 -20.72
N THR A 83 11.18 -14.26 -20.40
CA THR A 83 11.63 -14.45 -19.01
C THR A 83 12.02 -13.10 -18.48
N SER A 84 11.14 -12.45 -17.71
CA SER A 84 11.49 -11.18 -17.07
C SER A 84 12.24 -11.47 -15.77
N SER A 85 13.50 -11.07 -15.70
CA SER A 85 14.29 -11.10 -14.47
C SER A 85 14.06 -9.80 -13.70
N ARG A 86 12.95 -9.71 -12.94
CA ARG A 86 12.58 -8.48 -12.20
C ARG A 86 13.36 -8.32 -10.89
N ARG A 87 13.90 -9.40 -10.32
CA ARG A 87 14.79 -9.42 -9.13
C ARG A 87 15.82 -10.54 -9.29
N ARG A 88 17.02 -10.34 -8.75
CA ARG A 88 18.20 -11.24 -8.85
C ARG A 88 17.94 -12.71 -8.52
N PHE A 89 16.84 -13.03 -7.82
CA PHE A 89 16.46 -14.37 -7.36
C PHE A 89 15.09 -14.87 -7.85
N MET A 90 14.32 -14.08 -8.60
CA MET A 90 12.97 -14.49 -9.05
C MET A 90 12.86 -14.32 -10.56
N LYS A 91 13.11 -15.41 -11.27
CA LYS A 91 12.79 -15.53 -12.70
C LYS A 91 11.31 -15.83 -12.81
N SER A 92 10.54 -14.89 -13.35
CA SER A 92 9.14 -15.14 -13.71
C SER A 92 9.07 -15.27 -15.22
N THR A 93 8.71 -16.46 -15.70
CA THR A 93 8.31 -16.66 -17.10
C THR A 93 6.92 -16.05 -17.27
N LYS A 94 6.78 -15.22 -18.28
CA LYS A 94 5.50 -14.61 -18.69
C LYS A 94 5.31 -14.81 -20.18
N LEU A 95 4.07 -14.80 -20.64
CA LEU A 95 3.76 -14.81 -22.07
C LEU A 95 3.61 -13.38 -22.53
N LYS A 96 4.34 -12.99 -23.58
CA LYS A 96 4.14 -11.72 -24.26
C LYS A 96 3.29 -12.00 -25.49
N VAL A 97 2.14 -11.34 -25.56
CA VAL A 97 1.15 -11.48 -26.62
C VAL A 97 1.18 -10.20 -27.43
N ASN A 98 1.57 -10.30 -28.70
CA ASN A 98 1.46 -9.21 -29.65
C ASN A 98 0.12 -9.33 -30.37
N TYR A 99 -0.59 -8.23 -30.52
CA TYR A 99 -1.89 -8.19 -31.17
C TYR A 99 -2.08 -6.90 -31.96
N VAL A 100 -2.95 -6.98 -32.96
CA VAL A 100 -3.32 -5.86 -33.82
C VAL A 100 -4.83 -5.67 -33.73
N PHE A 101 -5.26 -4.44 -33.49
CA PHE A 101 -6.66 -4.04 -33.50
C PHE A 101 -6.85 -2.80 -34.36
N TYR A 102 -8.09 -2.53 -34.74
CA TYR A 102 -8.48 -1.33 -35.47
C TYR A 102 -9.28 -0.44 -34.52
N ASP A 103 -8.98 0.86 -34.50
CA ASP A 103 -9.80 1.83 -33.77
C ASP A 103 -11.13 2.11 -34.50
N GLU A 104 -11.99 2.92 -33.90
CA GLU A 104 -13.27 3.34 -34.51
C GLU A 104 -13.08 4.08 -35.85
N GLU A 105 -11.92 4.71 -36.05
CA GLU A 105 -11.55 5.42 -37.28
C GLU A 105 -10.98 4.47 -38.36
N GLY A 106 -10.76 3.20 -38.03
CA GLY A 106 -10.23 2.17 -38.92
C GLY A 106 -8.70 2.16 -39.05
N TYR A 107 -7.97 2.90 -38.21
CA TYR A 107 -6.52 2.84 -38.16
C TYR A 107 -6.02 1.60 -37.40
N PRO A 108 -5.04 0.88 -37.96
CA PRO A 108 -4.46 -0.27 -37.28
C PRO A 108 -3.49 0.15 -36.17
N HIS A 109 -3.69 -0.40 -34.98
CA HIS A 109 -2.78 -0.28 -33.84
C HIS A 109 -2.17 -1.64 -33.51
N SER A 110 -0.86 -1.66 -33.28
CA SER A 110 -0.13 -2.87 -32.89
C SER A 110 0.44 -2.67 -31.49
N GLU A 111 -0.03 -3.46 -30.54
CA GLU A 111 0.41 -3.39 -29.15
C GLU A 111 0.81 -4.77 -28.62
N SER A 112 1.41 -4.77 -27.43
CA SER A 112 1.87 -5.99 -26.79
C SER A 112 1.57 -5.95 -25.31
N ASP A 113 0.97 -7.01 -24.79
CA ASP A 113 0.69 -7.16 -23.36
C ASP A 113 1.38 -8.41 -22.82
N THR A 114 1.65 -8.41 -21.51
CA THR A 114 2.32 -9.50 -20.82
C THR A 114 1.37 -10.19 -19.85
N VAL A 115 1.02 -11.43 -20.15
CA VAL A 115 0.08 -12.25 -19.36
C VAL A 115 0.78 -13.40 -18.63
N ALA A 116 0.07 -14.01 -17.69
CA ALA A 116 0.52 -15.20 -16.99
C ALA A 116 0.64 -16.40 -17.94
N THR A 117 1.47 -17.38 -17.59
CA THR A 117 1.78 -18.53 -18.47
C THR A 117 0.58 -19.47 -18.65
N ASP A 118 -0.35 -19.46 -17.70
CA ASP A 118 -1.58 -20.23 -17.63
C ASP A 118 -2.80 -19.53 -18.24
N TRP A 119 -2.60 -18.38 -18.90
CA TRP A 119 -3.70 -17.62 -19.49
C TRP A 119 -4.49 -18.48 -20.51
N PRO A 120 -5.79 -18.71 -20.31
CA PRO A 120 -6.58 -19.67 -21.07
C PRO A 120 -6.98 -19.08 -22.44
N PHE A 121 -6.05 -19.11 -23.39
CA PHE A 121 -6.31 -18.63 -24.74
C PHE A 121 -6.94 -19.73 -25.61
N LYS A 122 -8.13 -19.45 -26.17
CA LYS A 122 -8.87 -20.34 -27.08
C LYS A 122 -9.27 -19.60 -28.36
N GLY A 123 -8.33 -19.29 -29.26
CA GLY A 123 -8.71 -18.72 -30.56
C GLY A 123 -7.60 -18.06 -31.36
N LYS A 124 -7.97 -17.10 -32.22
CA LYS A 124 -7.07 -16.11 -32.86
C LYS A 124 -7.46 -14.66 -32.54
N ASN A 125 -8.64 -14.49 -31.93
CA ASN A 125 -9.21 -13.20 -31.59
C ASN A 125 -9.30 -13.09 -30.07
N VAL A 126 -8.99 -11.91 -29.53
CA VAL A 126 -9.11 -11.57 -28.12
C VAL A 126 -9.71 -10.19 -27.96
N LYS A 127 -10.48 -10.01 -26.90
CA LYS A 127 -10.98 -8.70 -26.54
C LYS A 127 -9.86 -7.92 -25.86
N VAL A 128 -9.62 -6.71 -26.35
CA VAL A 128 -8.69 -5.75 -25.77
C VAL A 128 -9.47 -4.51 -25.35
N GLU A 129 -9.08 -3.93 -24.23
CA GLU A 129 -9.53 -2.62 -23.78
C GLU A 129 -8.46 -1.59 -24.16
N TYR A 130 -8.83 -0.54 -24.87
CA TYR A 130 -7.92 0.56 -25.21
C TYR A 130 -8.53 1.90 -24.82
N LEU A 131 -7.67 2.89 -24.59
CA LEU A 131 -8.07 4.27 -24.30
C LEU A 131 -7.97 5.11 -25.57
N VAL A 132 -9.10 5.68 -26.01
CA VAL A 132 -9.16 6.56 -27.18
C VAL A 132 -8.27 7.79 -26.93
N GLY A 133 -7.39 8.09 -27.89
CA GLY A 133 -6.48 9.24 -27.83
C GLY A 133 -5.16 9.02 -27.08
N GLU A 134 -4.92 7.85 -26.48
CA GLU A 134 -3.67 7.53 -25.78
C GLU A 134 -2.95 6.33 -26.43
N LYS A 135 -1.88 6.60 -27.19
CA LYS A 135 -1.08 5.55 -27.85
C LYS A 135 -0.33 4.70 -26.83
N GLY A 136 -0.38 3.37 -26.96
CA GLY A 136 0.34 2.44 -26.08
C GLY A 136 -0.38 2.15 -24.77
N SER A 137 -1.70 2.42 -24.73
CA SER A 137 -2.53 2.28 -23.55
C SER A 137 -3.64 1.25 -23.79
N SER A 138 -3.29 0.10 -24.36
CA SER A 138 -4.19 -1.05 -24.47
C SER A 138 -3.81 -2.18 -23.52
N ARG A 139 -4.82 -2.95 -23.11
CA ARG A 139 -4.69 -4.08 -22.17
C ARG A 139 -5.61 -5.21 -22.58
N LEU A 140 -5.20 -6.45 -22.32
CA LEU A 140 -6.07 -7.60 -22.54
C LEU A 140 -7.20 -7.61 -21.50
N VAL A 141 -8.43 -7.85 -21.96
CA VAL A 141 -9.60 -7.95 -21.09
C VAL A 141 -9.38 -9.06 -20.06
N GLY A 142 -9.57 -8.73 -18.79
CA GLY A 142 -9.36 -9.64 -17.65
C GLY A 142 -8.04 -9.44 -16.92
N ASN A 143 -7.07 -8.72 -17.49
CA ASN A 143 -5.83 -8.34 -16.79
C ASN A 143 -6.03 -7.04 -15.98
N SER A 144 -7.12 -6.98 -15.20
CA SER A 144 -7.42 -5.82 -14.33
C SER A 144 -6.82 -6.01 -12.95
N GLU A 145 -6.22 -4.97 -12.39
CA GLU A 145 -5.75 -4.97 -10.99
C GLU A 145 -6.91 -4.65 -10.03
N THR A 146 -8.05 -5.32 -10.18
CA THR A 146 -9.26 -5.09 -9.36
C THR A 146 -8.96 -5.24 -7.85
N MET A 147 -7.98 -6.07 -7.49
CA MET A 147 -7.51 -6.21 -6.11
C MET A 147 -7.00 -4.89 -5.50
N MET A 148 -6.33 -4.04 -6.28
CA MET A 148 -5.83 -2.74 -5.81
C MET A 148 -6.98 -1.78 -5.47
N VAL A 149 -8.08 -1.84 -6.23
CA VAL A 149 -9.28 -1.04 -5.99
C VAL A 149 -9.92 -1.43 -4.65
N TRP A 150 -10.01 -2.72 -4.35
CA TRP A 150 -10.51 -3.19 -3.05
C TRP A 150 -9.62 -2.73 -1.88
N ILE A 151 -8.30 -2.79 -2.04
CA ILE A 151 -7.34 -2.31 -1.03
C ILE A 151 -7.50 -0.81 -0.81
N PHE A 152 -7.72 -0.03 -1.87
CA PHE A 152 -7.99 1.40 -1.79
C PHE A 152 -9.25 1.68 -0.94
N PHE A 153 -10.37 1.01 -1.21
CA PHE A 153 -11.59 1.22 -0.42
C PHE A 153 -11.43 0.78 1.04
N ALA A 154 -10.71 -0.32 1.29
CA ALA A 154 -10.43 -0.77 2.65
C ALA A 154 -9.59 0.24 3.45
N THR A 155 -8.51 0.76 2.84
CA THR A 155 -7.64 1.77 3.48
C THR A 155 -8.36 3.11 3.66
N PHE A 156 -9.16 3.52 2.68
CA PHE A 156 -10.02 4.70 2.78
C PHE A 156 -11.01 4.59 3.94
N GLY A 157 -11.69 3.44 4.07
CA GLY A 157 -12.63 3.20 5.16
C GLY A 157 -11.97 3.27 6.55
N ILE A 158 -10.77 2.71 6.69
CA ILE A 158 -9.99 2.80 7.94
C ILE A 158 -9.64 4.26 8.27
N LEU A 159 -9.12 5.02 7.29
CA LEU A 159 -8.76 6.43 7.48
C LEU A 159 -9.98 7.31 7.80
N ALA A 160 -11.10 7.09 7.12
CA ALA A 160 -12.34 7.80 7.38
C ALA A 160 -12.88 7.50 8.79
N PHE A 161 -12.83 6.23 9.21
CA PHE A 161 -13.28 5.81 10.54
C PHE A 161 -12.39 6.38 11.66
N THR A 162 -11.07 6.30 11.52
CA THR A 162 -10.14 6.85 12.52
C THR A 162 -10.23 8.37 12.60
N GLY A 163 -10.32 9.04 11.44
CA GLY A 163 -10.53 10.49 11.36
C GLY A 163 -11.84 10.93 12.01
N PHE A 164 -12.94 10.24 11.73
CA PHE A 164 -14.23 10.52 12.35
C PHE A 164 -14.22 10.32 13.87
N ARG A 165 -13.58 9.24 14.35
CA ARG A 165 -13.41 8.99 15.78
C ARG A 165 -12.61 10.11 16.46
N PHE A 166 -11.54 10.58 15.83
CA PHE A 166 -10.71 11.65 16.36
C PHE A 166 -11.45 12.99 16.38
N TYR A 167 -12.20 13.31 15.32
CA TYR A 167 -13.05 14.50 15.27
C TYR A 167 -14.08 14.51 16.42
N ARG A 168 -14.72 13.37 16.71
CA ARG A 168 -15.66 13.22 17.84
C ARG A 168 -15.03 13.31 19.23
N GLN A 169 -13.71 13.17 19.36
CA GLN A 169 -13.03 13.36 20.64
C GLN A 169 -12.59 14.81 20.86
N LEU A 170 -12.48 15.58 19.78
CA LEU A 170 -12.01 16.96 19.77
C LEU A 170 -13.18 17.96 19.92
N VAL A 171 -14.36 17.60 19.39
CA VAL A 171 -15.64 18.30 19.57
C VAL A 171 -16.37 17.76 20.80
#